data_AF-A0AAC9L6Z1-F1
#
_entry.id   AF-A0AAC9L6Z1-F1
#
_cell.length_a   1.000
_cell.length_b   1.000
_cell.length_c   1.000
_cell.angle_alpha   90.00
_cell.angle_beta   90.00
_cell.angle_gamma   90.00
#
_symmetry.space_group_name_H-M   'P 1'
#
loop_
_entity.id
_entity.type
_entity.pdbx_description
1 polymer ?
#
loop_
_entity_poly.entity_id
_entity_poly.type
_entity_poly.pdbx_seq_one_letter_code
_entity_poly.pdbx_strand_id
1 'polypeptide(L)'
;MTPENLACVLADVRRLRVGFAGTAPQPWTATTAAAEVTVQLGHLALCLLRQWGTDTTHLDDPQRPITNTGDELADVLLAVLSVPTLADTEPASLPAARPAGRDGEVEQLLRLLITLGQLAEAAMIHDGFRHRPTGTPPSIQTASATAVTAATTLADGLRLDLLAEFRAMVVDAEAFLRSRDPSR
;
A
#
# COMPACT_ATOMS: atom_id res chain seq x y z
N MET A 1 12.08 -6.99 -1.80
CA MET A 1 11.22 -7.92 -1.03
C MET A 1 11.40 -9.34 -1.57
N THR A 2 11.63 -10.35 -0.72
CA THR A 2 11.67 -11.77 -1.12
C THR A 2 10.30 -12.44 -0.92
N PRO A 3 10.06 -13.64 -1.48
CA PRO A 3 8.83 -14.39 -1.22
C PRO A 3 8.58 -14.67 0.28
N GLU A 4 9.62 -15.00 1.03
CA GLU A 4 9.53 -15.26 2.48
C GLU A 4 9.14 -13.99 3.23
N ASN A 5 9.75 -12.85 2.87
CA ASN A 5 9.40 -11.56 3.44
C ASN A 5 7.95 -11.19 3.14
N LEU A 6 7.48 -11.42 1.90
CA LEU A 6 6.09 -11.18 1.53
C LEU A 6 5.12 -12.03 2.35
N ALA A 7 5.44 -13.31 2.58
CA ALA A 7 4.62 -14.19 3.41
C ALA A 7 4.50 -13.68 4.86
N CYS A 8 5.60 -13.20 5.45
CA CYS A 8 5.58 -12.58 6.78
C CYS A 8 4.72 -11.31 6.80
N VAL A 9 4.93 -10.41 5.83
CA VAL A 9 4.16 -9.17 5.70
C VAL A 9 2.67 -9.47 5.54
N LEU A 10 2.28 -10.46 4.72
CA LEU A 10 0.89 -10.88 4.56
C LEU A 10 0.28 -11.40 5.86
N ALA A 11 1.04 -12.13 6.68
CA ALA A 11 0.56 -12.59 7.98
C ALA A 11 0.28 -11.41 8.92
N ASP A 12 1.13 -10.38 8.91
CA ASP A 12 0.93 -9.15 9.67
C ASP A 12 -0.27 -8.35 9.15
N VAL A 13 -0.42 -8.20 7.83
CA VAL A 13 -1.58 -7.53 7.20
C VAL A 13 -2.88 -8.21 7.62
N ARG A 14 -2.95 -9.55 7.57
CA ARG A 14 -4.13 -10.32 8.01
C ARG A 14 -4.45 -10.04 9.48
N ARG A 15 -3.44 -10.08 10.35
CA ARG A 15 -3.60 -9.76 11.78
C ARG A 15 -4.14 -8.35 11.99
N LEU A 16 -3.55 -7.36 11.31
CA LEU A 16 -4.00 -5.97 11.39
C LEU A 16 -5.42 -5.79 10.86
N ARG A 17 -5.79 -6.41 9.73
CA ARG A 17 -7.16 -6.32 9.19
C ARG A 17 -8.21 -6.88 10.15
N VAL A 18 -7.92 -7.99 10.83
CA VAL A 18 -8.80 -8.51 11.89
C VAL A 18 -8.91 -7.52 13.06
N GLY A 19 -7.79 -6.94 13.50
CA GLY A 19 -7.80 -5.96 14.59
C GLY A 19 -8.57 -4.68 14.24
N PHE A 20 -8.34 -4.11 13.06
CA PHE A 20 -8.99 -2.87 12.62
C PHE A 20 -10.47 -3.04 12.28
N ALA A 21 -10.94 -4.26 12.00
CA ALA A 21 -12.37 -4.51 11.74
C ALA A 21 -13.28 -4.04 12.89
N GLY A 22 -12.79 -4.08 14.15
CA GLY A 22 -13.51 -3.59 15.32
C GLY A 22 -13.48 -2.07 15.51
N THR A 23 -12.67 -1.35 14.74
CA THR A 23 -12.50 0.10 14.85
C THR A 23 -13.22 0.88 13.75
N ALA A 24 -13.56 0.22 12.64
CA ALA A 24 -14.20 0.84 11.50
C ALA A 24 -15.73 0.91 11.70
N PRO A 25 -16.39 2.03 11.31
CA PRO A 25 -17.85 2.13 11.38
C PRO A 25 -18.57 1.23 10.36
N GLN A 26 -17.87 0.79 9.31
CA GLN A 26 -18.38 -0.11 8.28
C GLN A 26 -17.33 -1.16 7.93
N PRO A 27 -17.74 -2.38 7.52
CA PRO A 27 -16.82 -3.40 7.08
C PRO A 27 -16.12 -2.97 5.79
N TRP A 28 -14.83 -3.26 5.70
CA TRP A 28 -14.05 -2.99 4.50
C TRP A 28 -14.18 -4.14 3.49
N THR A 29 -14.24 -3.79 2.21
CA THR A 29 -14.11 -4.70 1.06
C THR A 29 -12.78 -4.47 0.33
N ALA A 30 -12.48 -5.30 -0.67
CA ALA A 30 -11.33 -5.11 -1.55
C ALA A 30 -11.32 -3.72 -2.20
N THR A 31 -12.47 -3.23 -2.66
CA THR A 31 -12.61 -1.89 -3.27
C THR A 31 -12.35 -0.78 -2.25
N THR A 32 -12.78 -0.92 -1.00
CA THR A 32 -12.48 0.09 0.02
C THR A 32 -10.99 0.14 0.36
N ALA A 33 -10.30 -1.00 0.42
CA ALA A 33 -8.84 -1.01 0.57
C ALA A 33 -8.14 -0.42 -0.66
N ALA A 34 -8.66 -0.64 -1.87
CA ALA A 34 -8.13 -0.01 -3.07
C ALA A 34 -8.38 1.52 -3.12
N ALA A 35 -9.47 2.00 -2.52
CA ALA A 35 -9.67 3.43 -2.32
C ALA A 35 -8.68 4.00 -1.30
N GLU A 36 -8.41 3.26 -0.22
CA GLU A 36 -7.41 3.62 0.80
C GLU A 36 -6.00 3.78 0.21
N VAL A 37 -5.63 2.94 -0.77
CA VAL A 37 -4.37 3.09 -1.52
C VAL A 37 -4.21 4.51 -2.10
N THR A 38 -5.29 5.16 -2.52
CA THR A 38 -5.25 6.53 -3.05
C THR A 38 -4.93 7.55 -1.97
N VAL A 39 -5.46 7.35 -0.76
CA VAL A 39 -5.17 8.18 0.42
C VAL A 39 -3.68 8.09 0.74
N GLN A 40 -3.17 6.86 0.88
CA GLN A 40 -1.78 6.62 1.24
C GLN A 40 -0.79 7.07 0.15
N LEU A 41 -1.17 6.93 -1.13
CA LEU A 41 -0.37 7.49 -2.22
C LEU A 41 -0.31 9.02 -2.17
N GLY A 42 -1.41 9.68 -1.77
CA GLY A 42 -1.45 11.13 -1.55
C GLY A 42 -0.49 11.58 -0.44
N HIS A 43 -0.48 10.85 0.67
CA HIS A 43 0.46 11.12 1.77
C HIS A 43 1.92 10.92 1.35
N LEU A 44 2.23 9.81 0.66
CA LEU A 44 3.55 9.56 0.11
C LEU A 44 3.98 10.67 -0.87
N ALA A 45 3.07 11.10 -1.76
CA ALA A 45 3.35 12.17 -2.70
C ALA A 45 3.65 13.50 -2.00
N LEU A 46 2.95 13.81 -0.90
CA LEU A 46 3.22 14.99 -0.07
C LEU A 46 4.64 14.94 0.54
N CYS A 47 5.04 13.79 1.08
CA CYS A 47 6.39 13.57 1.59
C CYS A 47 7.46 13.77 0.50
N LEU A 48 7.24 13.19 -0.69
CA LEU A 48 8.17 13.32 -1.81
C LEU A 48 8.29 14.76 -2.33
N LEU A 49 7.17 15.49 -2.46
CA LEU A 49 7.18 16.91 -2.84
C LEU A 49 8.03 17.75 -1.89
N ARG A 50 7.89 17.51 -0.58
CA ARG A 50 8.69 18.18 0.45
C ARG A 50 10.17 17.83 0.35
N GLN A 51 10.49 16.56 0.13
CA GLN A 51 11.86 16.08 -0.07
C GLN A 51 12.51 16.73 -1.30
N TRP A 52 11.74 16.99 -2.35
CA TRP A 52 12.21 17.71 -3.55
C TRP A 52 12.25 19.24 -3.39
N GLY A 53 11.99 19.77 -2.19
CA GLY A 53 12.10 21.20 -1.87
C GLY A 53 10.90 22.04 -2.26
N THR A 54 9.74 21.42 -2.53
CA THR A 54 8.49 22.15 -2.81
C THR A 54 7.86 22.64 -1.51
N ASP A 55 7.37 23.89 -1.49
CA ASP A 55 6.56 24.38 -0.37
C ASP A 55 5.20 23.67 -0.33
N THR A 56 4.99 22.90 0.72
CA THR A 56 3.83 22.03 0.94
C THR A 56 2.94 22.53 2.07
N THR A 57 3.22 23.70 2.66
CA THR A 57 2.53 24.22 3.86
C THR A 57 1.01 24.32 3.68
N HIS A 58 0.54 24.57 2.45
CA HIS A 58 -0.88 24.68 2.11
C HIS A 58 -1.60 23.33 1.97
N LEU A 59 -0.87 22.22 1.95
CA LEU A 59 -1.37 20.84 1.86
C LEU A 59 -1.32 20.12 3.21
N ASP A 60 -0.62 20.67 4.20
CA ASP A 60 -0.43 20.05 5.51
C ASP A 60 -1.69 20.16 6.39
N ASP A 61 -2.00 19.07 7.10
CA ASP A 61 -2.96 19.06 8.21
C ASP A 61 -2.18 19.03 9.54
N PRO A 62 -2.18 20.11 10.34
CA PRO A 62 -1.45 20.15 11.62
C PRO A 62 -1.91 19.10 12.64
N GLN A 63 -3.12 18.56 12.50
CA GLN A 63 -3.64 17.51 13.39
C GLN A 63 -3.24 16.11 12.95
N ARG A 64 -2.73 15.96 11.72
CA ARG A 64 -2.35 14.70 11.10
C ARG A 64 -1.02 14.87 10.34
N PRO A 65 0.11 14.99 11.07
CA PRO A 65 1.39 15.26 10.43
C PRO A 65 1.82 14.07 9.55
N ILE A 66 1.95 14.34 8.24
CA ILE A 66 2.45 13.42 7.22
C ILE A 66 3.90 13.81 6.91
N THR A 67 4.84 13.14 7.55
CA THR A 67 6.24 13.62 7.58
C THR A 67 7.29 12.57 7.21
N ASN A 68 6.98 11.28 7.28
CA ASN A 68 7.96 10.23 7.08
C ASN A 68 7.69 9.43 5.80
N THR A 69 8.52 9.63 4.77
CA THR A 69 8.42 8.91 3.49
C THR A 69 8.43 7.38 3.65
N GLY A 70 9.19 6.84 4.61
CA GLY A 70 9.26 5.40 4.88
C GLY A 70 7.94 4.85 5.42
N ASP A 71 7.34 5.57 6.37
CA ASP A 71 6.05 5.24 6.97
C ASP A 71 4.92 5.29 5.94
N GLU A 72 4.84 6.36 5.15
CA GLU A 72 3.80 6.47 4.11
C GLU A 72 3.94 5.41 3.02
N LEU A 73 5.17 4.99 2.68
CA LEU A 73 5.39 3.90 1.73
C LEU A 73 5.03 2.53 2.35
N ALA A 74 5.25 2.34 3.66
CA ALA A 74 4.79 1.17 4.39
C ALA A 74 3.24 1.11 4.46
N ASP A 75 2.57 2.24 4.61
CA ASP A 75 1.12 2.35 4.58
C ASP A 75 0.55 2.05 3.19
N VAL A 76 1.21 2.51 2.12
CA VAL A 76 0.88 2.07 0.74
C VAL A 76 0.99 0.55 0.62
N LEU A 77 2.04 -0.07 1.16
CA LEU A 77 2.21 -1.53 1.14
C LEU A 77 1.09 -2.24 1.92
N LEU A 78 0.71 -1.74 3.10
CA LEU A 78 -0.41 -2.26 3.89
C LEU A 78 -1.73 -2.18 3.11
N ALA A 79 -2.02 -1.04 2.50
CA ALA A 79 -3.23 -0.84 1.72
C ALA A 79 -3.27 -1.77 0.49
N VAL A 80 -2.16 -1.88 -0.25
CA VAL A 80 -2.00 -2.79 -1.39
C VAL A 80 -2.29 -4.24 -1.00
N LEU A 81 -1.71 -4.72 0.09
CA LEU A 81 -1.85 -6.12 0.54
C LEU A 81 -3.17 -6.38 1.27
N SER A 82 -3.86 -5.33 1.73
CA SER A 82 -5.22 -5.42 2.24
C SER A 82 -6.23 -5.80 1.15
N VAL A 83 -6.00 -5.38 -0.09
CA VAL A 83 -6.88 -5.71 -1.24
C VAL A 83 -7.01 -7.23 -1.46
N PRO A 84 -5.92 -8.00 -1.73
CA PRO A 84 -6.03 -9.44 -1.91
C PRO A 84 -6.53 -10.14 -0.64
N THR A 85 -6.13 -9.66 0.55
CA THR A 85 -6.60 -10.21 1.83
C THR A 85 -8.12 -10.12 1.99
N LEU A 86 -8.72 -8.97 1.66
CA LEU A 86 -10.17 -8.76 1.75
C LEU A 86 -10.95 -9.43 0.60
N ALA A 87 -10.28 -9.70 -0.52
CA ALA A 87 -10.83 -10.48 -1.64
C ALA A 87 -10.72 -12.00 -1.45
N ASP A 88 -10.20 -12.46 -0.30
CA ASP A 88 -9.90 -13.87 -0.02
C ASP A 88 -8.97 -14.51 -1.08
N THR A 89 -7.92 -13.79 -1.44
CA THR A 89 -6.88 -14.21 -2.40
C THR A 89 -5.48 -13.92 -1.87
N GLU A 90 -4.47 -14.46 -2.56
CA GLU A 90 -3.06 -14.15 -2.28
C GLU A 90 -2.41 -13.50 -3.50
N PRO A 91 -1.44 -12.58 -3.31
CA PRO A 91 -0.61 -12.09 -4.40
C PRO A 91 0.01 -13.25 -5.20
N ALA A 92 0.13 -13.07 -6.51
CA ALA A 92 0.91 -13.98 -7.33
C ALA A 92 2.41 -13.91 -6.96
N SER A 93 3.22 -14.81 -7.51
CA SER A 93 4.68 -14.72 -7.38
C SER A 93 5.19 -13.35 -7.81
N LEU A 94 6.06 -12.76 -6.99
CA LEU A 94 6.63 -11.45 -7.28
C LEU A 94 7.38 -11.49 -8.62
N PRO A 95 7.05 -10.61 -9.57
CA PRO A 95 7.81 -10.51 -10.81
C PRO A 95 9.25 -10.12 -10.48
N ALA A 96 10.19 -10.59 -11.31
CA ALA A 96 11.59 -10.21 -11.19
C ALA A 96 11.70 -8.69 -11.19
N ALA A 97 12.42 -8.15 -10.20
CA ALA A 97 12.73 -6.73 -10.16
C ALA A 97 13.44 -6.36 -11.47
N ARG A 98 13.02 -5.24 -12.10
CA ARG A 98 13.76 -4.75 -13.26
C ARG A 98 15.18 -4.40 -12.79
N PRO A 99 16.22 -4.73 -13.59
CA PRO A 99 17.58 -4.31 -13.27
C PRO A 99 17.59 -2.80 -13.08
N ALA A 100 18.36 -2.33 -12.09
CA ALA A 100 18.51 -0.91 -11.78
C ALA A 100 18.89 -0.15 -13.06
N GLY A 101 17.89 0.48 -13.68
CA GLY A 101 18.01 1.28 -14.87
C GLY A 101 18.29 2.73 -14.52
N ARG A 102 18.21 3.61 -15.52
CA ARG A 102 18.26 5.07 -15.33
C ARG A 102 16.93 5.67 -14.86
N ASP A 103 15.94 4.84 -14.53
CA ASP A 103 14.61 5.28 -14.09
C ASP A 103 14.76 6.09 -12.79
N GLY A 104 14.47 7.39 -12.87
CA GLY A 104 14.46 8.28 -11.71
C GLY A 104 13.27 8.03 -10.78
N GLU A 105 13.30 8.60 -9.57
CA GLU A 105 12.23 8.47 -8.55
C GLU A 105 10.84 8.77 -9.11
N VAL A 106 10.71 9.77 -9.99
CA VAL A 106 9.44 10.12 -10.66
C VAL A 106 8.92 8.97 -11.52
N GLU A 107 9.79 8.32 -12.30
CA GLU A 107 9.38 7.19 -13.13
C GLU A 107 8.95 6.00 -12.25
N GLN A 108 9.66 5.75 -11.15
CA GLN A 108 9.31 4.69 -10.20
C GLN A 108 7.97 4.97 -9.52
N LEU A 109 7.69 6.23 -9.14
CA LEU A 109 6.39 6.65 -8.60
C LEU A 109 5.27 6.49 -9.64
N LEU A 110 5.50 6.87 -10.91
CA LEU A 110 4.51 6.69 -11.97
C LEU A 110 4.22 5.21 -12.24
N ARG A 111 5.24 4.34 -12.18
CA ARG A 111 5.06 2.88 -12.28
C ARG A 111 4.22 2.37 -11.12
N LEU A 112 4.49 2.81 -9.89
CA LEU A 112 3.66 2.48 -8.73
C LEU A 112 2.21 2.92 -8.99
N LEU A 113 1.97 4.19 -9.32
CA LEU A 113 0.63 4.72 -9.64
C LEU A 113 -0.12 3.87 -10.68
N ILE A 114 0.54 3.47 -11.77
CA ILE A 114 -0.07 2.62 -12.80
C ILE A 114 -0.51 1.27 -12.22
N THR A 115 0.35 0.61 -11.45
CA THR A 115 0.05 -0.70 -10.85
C THR A 115 -1.04 -0.61 -9.78
N LEU A 116 -1.09 0.48 -9.02
CA LEU A 116 -2.16 0.76 -8.06
C LEU A 116 -3.50 0.98 -8.77
N GLY A 117 -3.51 1.70 -9.90
CA GLY A 117 -4.70 1.86 -10.73
C GLY A 117 -5.24 0.54 -11.28
N GLN A 118 -4.35 -0.37 -11.70
CA GLN A 118 -4.73 -1.72 -12.15
C GLN A 118 -5.29 -2.56 -10.99
N LEU A 119 -4.71 -2.47 -9.79
CA LEU A 119 -5.23 -3.15 -8.61
C LEU A 119 -6.61 -2.63 -8.21
N ALA A 120 -6.82 -1.31 -8.26
CA ALA A 120 -8.11 -0.70 -7.99
C ALA A 120 -9.18 -1.12 -9.01
N GLU A 121 -8.82 -1.18 -10.30
CA GLU A 121 -9.72 -1.72 -11.32
C GLU A 121 -10.09 -3.18 -11.04
N ALA A 122 -9.11 -4.03 -10.70
CA ALA A 122 -9.36 -5.42 -10.37
C ALA A 122 -10.27 -5.58 -9.13
N ALA A 123 -10.09 -4.74 -8.11
CA ALA A 123 -10.93 -4.71 -6.92
C ALA A 123 -12.37 -4.28 -7.23
N MET A 124 -12.55 -3.21 -8.03
CA MET A 124 -13.87 -2.75 -8.46
C MET A 124 -14.62 -3.79 -9.31
N ILE A 125 -13.91 -4.55 -10.14
CA ILE A 125 -14.50 -5.65 -10.90
C ILE A 125 -14.92 -6.79 -9.95
N HIS A 126 -14.06 -7.14 -8.99
CA HIS A 126 -14.32 -8.19 -8.01
C HIS A 126 -15.57 -7.91 -7.17
N ASP A 127 -15.72 -6.68 -6.66
CA ASP A 127 -16.88 -6.27 -5.86
C ASP A 127 -18.11 -5.84 -6.71
N GLY A 128 -18.01 -5.90 -8.04
CA GLY A 128 -19.14 -5.60 -8.95
C GLY A 128 -19.44 -4.11 -9.19
N PHE A 129 -18.54 -3.21 -8.81
CA PHE A 129 -18.67 -1.76 -9.05
C PHE A 129 -18.27 -1.32 -10.46
N ARG A 130 -17.59 -2.19 -11.23
CA ARG A 130 -17.16 -1.89 -12.60
C ARG A 130 -17.52 -3.02 -13.55
N HIS A 131 -17.99 -2.66 -14.74
CA HIS A 131 -18.20 -3.62 -15.82
C HIS A 131 -16.89 -4.31 -16.19
N ARG A 132 -16.98 -5.56 -16.63
CA ARG A 132 -15.82 -6.27 -17.16
C ARG A 132 -15.29 -5.51 -18.39
N PRO A 133 -14.04 -5.01 -18.37
CA PRO A 133 -13.51 -4.25 -19.49
C PRO A 133 -13.28 -5.17 -20.70
N THR A 134 -13.18 -4.56 -21.88
CA THR A 134 -12.66 -5.25 -23.06
C THR A 134 -11.17 -5.57 -22.86
N GLY A 135 -10.73 -6.74 -23.34
CA GLY A 135 -9.36 -7.23 -23.12
C GLY A 135 -9.21 -8.12 -21.88
N THR A 136 -7.97 -8.21 -21.37
CA THR A 136 -7.59 -9.11 -20.26
C THR A 136 -6.88 -8.31 -19.16
N PRO A 137 -7.62 -7.53 -18.34
CA PRO A 137 -7.01 -6.83 -17.21
C PRO A 137 -6.37 -7.84 -16.25
N PRO A 138 -5.34 -7.45 -15.50
CA PRO A 138 -4.73 -8.33 -14.50
C PRO A 138 -5.75 -8.67 -13.41
N SER A 139 -5.63 -9.89 -12.85
CA SER A 139 -6.37 -10.25 -11.64
C SER A 139 -5.82 -9.53 -10.41
N ILE A 140 -6.56 -9.56 -9.29
CA ILE A 140 -6.08 -9.02 -8.00
C ILE A 140 -4.73 -9.61 -7.61
N GLN A 141 -4.53 -10.92 -7.81
CA GLN A 141 -3.28 -11.60 -7.49
C GLN A 141 -2.09 -11.02 -8.28
N THR A 142 -2.24 -10.84 -9.59
CA THR A 142 -1.19 -10.31 -10.47
C THR A 142 -0.95 -8.82 -10.22
N ALA A 143 -2.03 -8.04 -10.07
CA ALA A 143 -1.93 -6.60 -9.86
C ALA A 143 -1.28 -6.27 -8.50
N SER A 144 -1.65 -6.99 -7.44
CA SER A 144 -1.04 -6.81 -6.11
C SER A 144 0.44 -7.18 -6.11
N ALA A 145 0.84 -8.30 -6.71
CA ALA A 145 2.25 -8.67 -6.83
C ALA A 145 3.08 -7.61 -7.59
N THR A 146 2.50 -7.05 -8.67
CA THR A 146 3.15 -6.00 -9.46
C THR A 146 3.27 -4.70 -8.67
N ALA A 147 2.25 -4.33 -7.90
CA ALA A 147 2.26 -3.16 -7.03
C ALA A 147 3.29 -3.29 -5.88
N VAL A 148 3.40 -4.47 -5.26
CA VAL A 148 4.43 -4.75 -4.25
C VAL A 148 5.84 -4.62 -4.83
N THR A 149 6.08 -5.13 -6.03
CA THR A 149 7.36 -4.99 -6.72
C THR A 149 7.65 -3.52 -7.05
N ALA A 150 6.64 -2.75 -7.49
CA ALA A 150 6.80 -1.32 -7.75
C ALA A 150 7.11 -0.51 -6.49
N ALA A 151 6.42 -0.78 -5.38
CA ALA A 151 6.69 -0.16 -4.08
C ALA A 151 8.10 -0.50 -3.57
N THR A 152 8.54 -1.75 -3.72
CA THR A 152 9.91 -2.18 -3.40
C THR A 152 10.93 -1.41 -4.24
N THR A 153 10.68 -1.28 -5.55
CA THR A 153 11.60 -0.58 -6.46
C THR A 153 11.72 0.90 -6.09
N LEU A 154 10.60 1.54 -5.73
CA LEU A 154 10.59 2.92 -5.27
C LEU A 154 11.36 3.07 -3.95
N ALA A 155 11.17 2.16 -2.99
CA ALA A 155 11.93 2.15 -1.74
C ALA A 155 13.43 2.05 -1.99
N ASP A 156 13.86 1.14 -2.87
CA ASP A 156 15.26 0.97 -3.25
C ASP A 156 15.83 2.27 -3.86
N GLY A 157 15.04 2.94 -4.73
CA GLY A 157 15.40 4.25 -5.31
C GLY A 157 15.57 5.36 -4.27
N LEU A 158 14.68 5.37 -3.26
CA LEU A 158 14.71 6.30 -2.12
C LEU A 158 15.72 5.90 -1.03
N ARG A 159 16.39 4.74 -1.18
CA ARG A 159 17.32 4.15 -0.20
C ARG A 159 16.66 3.84 1.15
N LEU A 160 15.42 3.37 1.11
CA LEU A 160 14.63 2.97 2.27
C LEU A 160 14.62 1.43 2.39
N ASP A 161 14.72 0.92 3.62
CA ASP A 161 14.44 -0.49 3.89
C ASP A 161 12.94 -0.65 4.13
N LEU A 162 12.18 -0.87 3.05
CA LEU A 162 10.72 -1.01 3.11
C LEU A 162 10.25 -2.07 4.11
N LEU A 163 11.03 -3.14 4.31
CA LEU A 163 10.65 -4.17 5.28
C LEU A 163 10.82 -3.70 6.72
N ALA A 164 11.89 -2.94 7.00
CA ALA A 164 12.09 -2.33 8.31
C ALA A 164 11.02 -1.26 8.60
N GLU A 165 10.73 -0.39 7.63
CA GLU A 165 9.66 0.62 7.75
C GLU A 165 8.30 -0.05 8.01
N PHE A 166 7.95 -1.09 7.24
CA PHE A 166 6.70 -1.83 7.44
C PHE A 166 6.62 -2.45 8.84
N ARG A 167 7.72 -3.02 9.35
CA ARG A 167 7.74 -3.58 10.71
C ARG A 167 7.55 -2.51 11.79
N ALA A 168 8.13 -1.33 11.61
CA ALA A 168 7.92 -0.21 12.53
C ALA A 168 6.44 0.22 12.53
N MET A 169 5.86 0.41 11.35
CA MET A 169 4.43 0.74 11.20
C MET A 169 3.53 -0.31 11.84
N VAL A 170 3.82 -1.60 11.69
CA VAL A 170 3.04 -2.67 12.35
C VAL A 170 3.06 -2.54 13.88
N VAL A 171 4.22 -2.23 14.47
CA VAL A 171 4.34 -2.03 15.93
C VAL A 171 3.47 -0.87 16.41
N ASP A 172 3.47 0.22 15.66
CA ASP A 172 2.67 1.42 15.96
C ASP A 172 1.17 1.16 15.77
N ALA A 173 0.78 0.49 14.69
CA ALA A 173 -0.60 0.08 14.44
C ALA A 173 -1.13 -0.86 15.55
N GLU A 174 -0.32 -1.79 16.03
CA GLU A 174 -0.69 -2.65 17.16
C GLU A 174 -0.79 -1.89 18.47
N ALA A 175 0.10 -0.92 18.72
CA ALA A 175 0.00 -0.05 19.89
C ALA A 175 -1.29 0.77 19.86
N PHE A 176 -1.65 1.31 18.69
CA PHE A 176 -2.92 1.99 18.48
C PHE A 176 -4.11 1.08 18.77
N LEU A 177 -4.15 -0.13 18.19
CA LEU A 177 -5.23 -1.09 18.41
C LEU A 177 -5.38 -1.44 19.91
N ARG A 178 -4.27 -1.67 20.62
CA ARG A 178 -4.29 -1.92 22.08
C ARG A 178 -4.88 -0.75 22.86
N SER A 179 -4.60 0.50 22.47
CA SER A 179 -5.16 1.68 23.14
C SER A 179 -6.67 1.85 22.97
N ARG A 180 -7.27 1.18 21.98
CA ARG A 180 -8.68 1.27 21.60
C ARG A 180 -9.52 0.07 22.03
N ASP A 181 -8.90 -0.96 22.61
CA ASP A 181 -9.57 -2.11 23.18
C ASP A 181 -9.74 -1.92 24.70
N PRO A 182 -10.92 -1.49 25.20
CA PRO A 182 -11.16 -1.25 26.62
C PRO A 182 -11.28 -2.55 27.44
N SER A 183 -11.08 -3.73 26.84
CA SER A 183 -11.31 -5.04 27.46
C SER A 183 -10.04 -5.84 27.77
N ARG A 184 -8.85 -5.21 27.72
CA ARG A 184 -7.58 -5.76 28.21
C ARG A 184 -6.96 -4.93 29.33
#